data_AF-A0A9D4AIY9-F1
#
_entry.id   AF-A0A9D4AIY9-F1
#
_cell.length_a   1.000
_cell.length_b   1.000
_cell.length_c   1.000
_cell.angle_alpha   90.00
_cell.angle_beta   90.00
_cell.angle_gamma   90.00
#
_symmetry.space_group_name_H-M   'P 1'
#
loop_
_entity.id
_entity.type
_entity.pdbx_description
1 polymer ?
#
loop_
_entity_poly.entity_id
_entity_poly.type
_entity_poly.pdbx_seq_one_letter_code
_entity_poly.pdbx_strand_id
1 'polypeptide(L)'
;EPKKICHKLDQISRNFWWGDKEGQRKMHFMKWDKICRRKVNGGLGISKTESVNRALLANQVWRIVKEDHTILKEIIVKKYCNSEEFMQV
;
A
#
# COMPACT_ATOMS: atom_id res chain seq x y z
N GLU A 1 -11.27 7.46 -0.83
CA GLU A 1 -11.03 6.06 -0.39
C GLU A 1 -9.59 5.64 -0.67
N PRO A 2 -8.94 4.90 0.25
CA PRO A 2 -7.52 4.51 0.13
C PRO A 2 -7.17 3.79 -1.17
N LYS A 3 -8.10 2.99 -1.72
CA LYS A 3 -7.93 2.31 -3.01
C LYS A 3 -7.73 3.28 -4.17
N LYS A 4 -8.46 4.41 -4.20
CA LYS A 4 -8.28 5.44 -5.25
C LYS A 4 -6.87 6.03 -5.22
N ILE A 5 -6.31 6.23 -4.02
CA ILE A 5 -4.93 6.73 -3.86
C ILE A 5 -3.93 5.66 -4.30
N CYS A 6 -4.12 4.40 -3.92
CA CYS A 6 -3.29 3.29 -4.38
C CYS A 6 -3.28 3.19 -5.91
N HIS A 7 -4.45 3.31 -6.56
CA HIS A 7 -4.54 3.30 -8.02
C HIS A 7 -3.84 4.49 -8.68
N LYS A 8 -3.88 5.68 -8.07
CA LYS A 8 -3.11 6.85 -8.54
C LYS A 8 -1.60 6.61 -8.42
N LEU A 9 -1.12 6.04 -7.32
CA LEU A 9 0.30 5.71 -7.14
C LEU A 9 0.77 4.62 -8.12
N ASP A 10 -0.05 3.60 -8.34
CA ASP A 10 0.21 2.60 -9.38
C ASP A 10 0.18 3.22 -10.79
N GLN A 11 -0.68 4.22 -11.04
CA GLN A 11 -0.69 4.95 -12.31
C GLN A 11 0.59 5.77 -12.50
N ILE A 12 1.09 6.48 -11.49
CA ILE A 12 2.36 7.22 -11.57
C ILE A 12 3.51 6.25 -11.88
N SER A 13 3.57 5.12 -11.15
CA SER A 13 4.59 4.09 -11.35
C SER A 13 4.55 3.49 -12.77
N ARG A 14 3.33 3.21 -13.27
CA ARG A 14 3.11 2.75 -14.65
C ARG A 14 3.54 3.76 -15.69
N ASN A 15 3.16 5.01 -15.51
CA ASN A 15 3.46 6.08 -16.45
C ASN A 15 4.98 6.28 -16.55
N PHE A 16 5.67 6.29 -15.41
CA PHE A 16 7.12 6.31 -15.35
C PHE A 16 7.73 5.12 -16.10
N TRP A 17 7.24 3.90 -15.83
CA TRP A 17 7.75 2.68 -16.46
C TRP A 17 7.61 2.68 -17.98
N TRP A 18 6.46 3.12 -18.50
CA TRP A 18 6.20 3.17 -19.95
C TRP A 18 6.69 4.45 -20.62
N GLY A 19 7.24 5.40 -19.86
CA GLY A 19 7.65 6.71 -20.37
C GLY A 19 6.48 7.57 -20.85
N ASP A 20 5.28 7.35 -20.31
CA ASP A 20 4.12 8.19 -20.58
C ASP A 20 4.33 9.57 -19.96
N LYS A 21 4.03 10.62 -20.73
CA LYS A 21 4.01 12.02 -20.27
C LYS A 21 2.62 12.60 -20.50
N GLU A 22 2.36 13.76 -19.92
CA GLU A 22 1.10 14.47 -20.16
C GLU A 22 0.90 14.71 -21.67
N GLY A 23 -0.26 14.27 -22.19
CA GLY A 23 -0.57 14.31 -23.63
C GLY A 23 0.18 13.30 -24.51
N GLN A 24 1.13 12.52 -23.97
CA GLN A 24 1.94 11.56 -24.73
C GLN A 24 1.85 10.16 -24.13
N ARG A 25 0.91 9.37 -24.65
CA ARG A 25 0.76 7.96 -24.27
C ARG A 25 1.55 7.05 -25.21
N LYS A 26 2.44 6.23 -24.66
CA LYS A 26 3.20 5.20 -25.35
C LYS A 26 2.40 3.90 -25.45
N MET A 27 2.82 3.03 -26.35
CA MET A 27 2.22 1.71 -26.50
C MET A 27 2.58 0.82 -25.31
N HIS A 28 1.57 0.28 -24.63
CA HIS A 28 1.76 -0.61 -23.48
C HIS A 28 1.76 -2.07 -23.94
N PHE A 29 2.94 -2.69 -24.06
CA PHE A 29 3.08 -4.07 -24.55
C PHE A 29 2.57 -5.14 -23.58
N MET A 30 2.40 -4.80 -22.30
CA MET A 30 1.99 -5.75 -21.28
C MET A 30 1.09 -5.11 -20.24
N LYS A 31 0.08 -5.85 -19.78
CA LYS A 31 -0.76 -5.42 -18.64
C LYS A 31 0.13 -5.24 -17.40
N TRP A 32 -0.08 -4.15 -16.68
CA TRP A 32 0.65 -3.87 -15.44
C TRP A 32 0.60 -5.01 -14.43
N ASP A 33 -0.55 -5.66 -14.31
CA ASP A 33 -0.74 -6.80 -13.41
C ASP A 33 0.18 -7.98 -13.71
N LYS A 34 0.61 -8.16 -14.97
CA LYS A 34 1.62 -9.16 -15.33
C LYS A 34 3.02 -8.68 -14.93
N ILE A 35 3.32 -7.41 -15.12
CA ILE A 35 4.60 -6.78 -14.72
C ILE A 35 4.79 -6.86 -13.20
N CYS A 36 3.73 -6.65 -12.42
CA CYS A 36 3.80 -6.71 -10.96
C CYS A 36 3.98 -8.12 -10.38
N ARG A 37 3.91 -9.17 -11.19
CA ARG A 37 4.14 -10.55 -10.69
C ARG A 37 5.58 -10.70 -10.21
N ARG A 38 5.80 -11.65 -9.31
CA ARG A 38 7.15 -12.04 -8.88
C ARG A 38 8.01 -12.43 -10.08
N LYS A 39 9.32 -12.22 -9.98
CA LYS A 39 10.28 -12.57 -11.05
C LYS A 39 10.21 -14.05 -11.45
N VAL A 40 10.05 -14.93 -10.47
CA VAL A 40 9.85 -16.39 -10.69
C VAL A 40 8.60 -16.72 -11.51
N ASN A 41 7.62 -15.80 -11.57
CA ASN A 41 6.37 -15.95 -12.32
C ASN A 41 6.37 -15.11 -13.61
N GLY A 42 7.54 -14.70 -14.09
CA GLY A 42 7.71 -13.94 -15.34
C GLY A 42 7.33 -12.45 -15.26
N GLY A 43 7.22 -11.88 -14.06
CA GLY A 43 7.07 -10.44 -13.86
C GLY A 43 8.37 -9.76 -13.45
N LEU A 44 8.31 -8.49 -13.07
CA LEU A 44 9.46 -7.71 -12.59
C LEU A 44 9.56 -7.65 -11.06
N GLY A 45 8.53 -8.10 -10.34
CA GLY A 45 8.46 -8.06 -8.89
C GLY A 45 8.07 -6.69 -8.33
N ILE A 46 7.54 -5.78 -9.15
CA ILE A 46 7.02 -4.49 -8.69
C ILE A 46 5.77 -4.75 -7.85
N SER A 47 5.80 -4.36 -6.58
CA SER A 47 4.65 -4.56 -5.69
C SER A 47 3.55 -3.55 -6.00
N LYS A 48 2.31 -4.03 -6.14
CA LYS A 48 1.14 -3.14 -6.24
C LYS A 48 1.00 -2.35 -4.95
N THR A 49 0.67 -1.07 -5.08
CA THR A 49 0.56 -0.16 -3.94
C THR A 49 -0.47 -0.63 -2.93
N GLU A 50 -1.58 -1.25 -3.37
CA GLU A 50 -2.57 -1.82 -2.45
C GLU A 50 -1.97 -2.91 -1.56
N SER A 51 -1.13 -3.80 -2.12
CA SER A 51 -0.48 -4.85 -1.36
C SER A 51 0.50 -4.28 -0.33
N VAL A 52 1.27 -3.26 -0.72
CA VAL A 52 2.17 -2.54 0.18
C VAL A 52 1.39 -1.85 1.30
N ASN A 53 0.28 -1.18 0.98
CA ASN A 53 -0.57 -0.52 1.96
C ASN A 53 -1.13 -1.50 3.00
N ARG A 54 -1.59 -2.69 2.56
CA ARG A 54 -2.03 -3.74 3.49
C ARG A 54 -0.91 -4.22 4.40
N ALA A 55 0.29 -4.45 3.86
CA ALA A 55 1.44 -4.85 4.65
C ALA A 55 1.85 -3.77 5.65
N LEU A 56 1.81 -2.49 5.26
CA LEU A 56 2.07 -1.36 6.15
C LEU A 56 1.03 -1.26 7.27
N LEU A 57 -0.26 -1.44 6.96
CA LEU A 57 -1.32 -1.48 7.97
C LEU A 57 -1.09 -2.61 8.97
N ALA A 58 -0.79 -3.82 8.49
CA ALA A 58 -0.47 -4.96 9.35
C ALA A 58 0.76 -4.68 10.22
N ASN A 59 1.80 -4.05 9.66
CA ASN A 59 2.98 -3.62 10.43
C ASN A 59 2.61 -2.59 11.52
N GLN A 60 1.74 -1.62 11.22
CA GLN A 60 1.30 -0.66 12.24
C GLN A 60 0.48 -1.33 13.34
N VAL A 61 -0.44 -2.23 12.99
CA VAL A 61 -1.20 -3.03 13.95
C VAL A 61 -0.26 -3.84 14.85
N TRP A 62 0.71 -4.52 14.25
CA TRP A 62 1.72 -5.28 14.99
C TRP A 62 2.49 -4.42 16.00
N ARG A 63 2.86 -3.20 15.60
CA ARG A 63 3.54 -2.24 16.49
C ARG A 63 2.64 -1.77 17.63
N ILE A 64 1.36 -1.52 17.37
CA ILE A 64 0.39 -1.15 18.40
C ILE A 64 0.23 -2.27 19.44
N VAL A 65 0.23 -3.53 18.99
CA VAL A 65 0.11 -4.69 19.88
C VAL A 65 1.38 -4.91 20.69
N LYS A 66 2.56 -4.78 20.08
CA LYS A 66 3.84 -5.15 20.71
C LYS A 66 4.51 -4.01 21.49
N GLU A 67 4.33 -2.76 21.07
CA GLU A 67 4.99 -1.61 21.68
C GLU A 67 3.99 -0.92 22.64
N ASP A 68 4.34 -0.83 23.92
CA ASP A 68 3.43 -0.33 24.95
C ASP A 68 3.25 1.19 24.95
N HIS A 69 4.28 1.94 24.53
CA HIS A 69 4.31 3.41 24.67
C HIS A 69 4.61 4.10 23.34
N THR A 70 3.76 3.91 22.33
CA THR A 70 3.81 4.71 21.10
C THR A 70 2.72 5.77 21.10
N ILE A 71 3.07 6.98 20.65
CA ILE A 71 2.10 8.08 20.47
C ILE A 71 0.93 7.64 19.57
N LEU A 72 1.22 6.83 18.56
CA LEU A 72 0.19 6.30 17.65
C LEU A 72 -0.81 5.40 18.38
N LYS A 73 -0.34 4.49 19.25
CA LYS A 73 -1.20 3.64 20.09
C LYS A 73 -2.08 4.47 21.00
N GLU A 74 -1.51 5.47 21.69
CA GLU A 74 -2.26 6.36 22.58
C GLU A 74 -3.36 7.12 21.83
N ILE A 75 -3.05 7.69 20.67
CA ILE A 75 -4.03 8.41 19.83
C ILE A 75 -5.14 7.46 19.36
N ILE A 76 -4.79 6.26 18.90
CA ILE A 76 -5.77 5.29 18.37
C ILE A 76 -6.68 4.78 19.48
N VAL A 77 -6.12 4.33 20.61
CA VAL A 77 -6.89 3.81 21.76
C VAL A 77 -7.81 4.89 22.31
N LYS A 78 -7.32 6.12 22.46
CA LYS A 78 -8.13 7.24 22.95
C LYS A 78 -9.26 7.62 22.00
N LYS A 79 -9.01 7.55 20.69
CA LYS A 79 -9.97 7.98 19.66
C LYS A 79 -11.00 6.90 19.31
N TYR A 80 -10.61 5.63 19.33
CA TYR A 80 -11.40 4.53 18.77
C TYR A 80 -11.73 3.41 19.76
N CYS A 81 -11.00 3.28 20.86
CA CYS A 81 -11.18 2.16 21.81
C CYS A 81 -11.73 2.59 23.17
N ASN A 82 -12.07 3.87 23.40
CA ASN A 82 -12.61 4.35 24.69
C ASN A 82 -11.80 3.93 25.95
N SER A 83 -10.48 3.71 25.81
CA SER A 83 -9.58 3.17 26.84
C SER A 83 -9.67 1.66 27.10
N GLU A 84 -10.38 0.91 26.25
CA GLU A 84 -10.30 -0.56 26.16
C GLU A 84 -9.04 -1.00 25.40
N GLU A 85 -8.63 -2.25 25.61
CA GLU A 85 -7.45 -2.81 24.96
C GLU A 85 -7.69 -2.94 23.44
N PHE A 86 -6.74 -2.48 22.62
CA PHE A 86 -6.87 -2.41 21.16
C PHE A 86 -7.28 -3.74 20.48
N MET A 87 -6.91 -4.89 21.07
CA MET A 87 -7.22 -6.22 20.55
C MET A 87 -8.56 -6.80 21.05
N GLN A 88 -9.24 -6.11 21.97
CA GLN A 88 -10.53 -6.52 22.54
C GLN A 88 -11.73 -5.82 21.87
N VAL A 89 -11.46 -4.81 21.04
CA VAL A 89 -12.45 -4.08 20.20
C VAL A 89 -12.56 -4.74 18.83
#